data_AF-A0A543Q4C8-F1
#
_entry.id   AF-A0A543Q4C8-F1
#
_cell.length_a   1.000
_cell.length_b   1.000
_cell.length_c   1.000
_cell.angle_alpha   90.00
_cell.angle_beta   90.00
_cell.angle_gamma   90.00
#
_symmetry.space_group_name_H-M   'P 1'
#
loop_
_entity.id
_entity.type
_entity.pdbx_description
1 polymer ?
#
loop_
_entity_poly.entity_id
_entity_poly.type
_entity_poly.pdbx_seq_one_letter_code
_entity_poly.pdbx_strand_id
1 'polypeptide(L)'
;MKPIRANFYIKTRHILAFSVAITLLAGCSDSDNLSHLREFVANGPKTNHHITPLPKTPAYQPTAYSNPANRDPFTSFSEMLLRKEAASEDTGPRPASHGPVQPLEKYALSSLSVSGIMRTANGQLWAVIAAPDSKVYRATLGSYIGTHDGRITGIDDRMGKQSVTVEQYLPNAFGGYKKQQTVLHMQGGN
;
A
#
# COMPACT_ATOMS: atom_id res chain seq x y z
N MET A 1 -126.59 8.78 -2.29
CA MET A 1 -126.12 9.79 -1.30
C MET A 1 -124.73 9.40 -0.81
N LYS A 2 -123.70 10.22 -1.09
CA LYS A 2 -122.29 9.95 -0.75
C LYS A 2 -122.05 9.98 0.77
N PRO A 3 -121.26 9.09 1.38
CA PRO A 3 -120.83 9.27 2.76
C PRO A 3 -119.67 10.29 2.81
N ILE A 4 -120.03 11.58 2.87
CA ILE A 4 -119.09 12.71 3.00
C ILE A 4 -118.31 12.64 4.34
N ARG A 5 -118.79 11.88 5.33
CA ARG A 5 -118.21 11.79 6.68
C ARG A 5 -116.94 10.95 6.78
N ALA A 6 -116.72 9.96 5.92
CA ALA A 6 -115.55 9.08 6.00
C ALA A 6 -114.24 9.82 5.65
N ASN A 7 -114.31 10.73 4.68
CA ASN A 7 -113.14 11.47 4.19
C ASN A 7 -112.64 12.53 5.20
N PHE A 8 -113.52 13.02 6.09
CA PHE A 8 -113.16 13.99 7.13
C PHE A 8 -112.41 13.33 8.29
N TYR A 9 -112.85 12.15 8.73
CA TYR A 9 -112.18 11.37 9.79
C TYR A 9 -110.81 10.83 9.36
N ILE A 10 -110.67 10.41 8.09
CA ILE A 10 -109.39 9.96 7.54
C ILE A 10 -108.41 11.13 7.45
N LYS A 11 -108.86 12.32 6.99
CA LYS A 11 -108.03 13.52 6.95
C LYS A 11 -107.57 14.00 8.32
N THR A 12 -108.45 14.02 9.33
CA THR A 12 -108.07 14.42 10.71
C THR A 12 -107.12 13.42 11.37
N ARG A 13 -107.28 12.12 11.10
CA ARG A 13 -106.36 11.08 11.60
C ARG A 13 -104.97 11.17 10.94
N HIS A 14 -104.90 11.53 9.65
CA HIS A 14 -103.64 11.79 8.97
C HIS A 14 -102.95 13.07 9.46
N ILE A 15 -103.71 14.14 9.74
CA ILE A 15 -103.15 15.39 10.29
C ILE A 15 -102.56 15.17 11.69
N LEU A 16 -103.26 14.42 12.56
CA LEU A 16 -102.77 14.12 13.91
C LEU A 16 -101.55 13.17 13.89
N ALA A 17 -101.54 12.17 12.98
CA ALA A 17 -100.38 11.31 12.80
C ALA A 17 -99.16 12.09 12.26
N PHE A 18 -99.39 13.05 11.37
CA PHE A 18 -98.34 13.90 10.82
C PHE A 18 -97.78 14.88 11.86
N SER A 19 -98.61 15.44 12.74
CA SER A 19 -98.13 16.32 13.82
C SER A 19 -97.29 15.55 14.83
N VAL A 20 -97.72 14.34 15.22
CA VAL A 20 -96.94 13.48 16.14
C VAL A 20 -95.62 13.05 15.50
N ALA A 21 -95.60 12.74 14.21
CA ALA A 21 -94.37 12.44 13.47
C ALA A 21 -93.40 13.63 13.47
N ILE A 22 -93.88 14.86 13.28
CA ILE A 22 -93.03 16.07 13.33
C ILE A 22 -92.43 16.27 14.73
N THR A 23 -93.19 16.04 15.80
CA THR A 23 -92.67 16.17 17.18
C THR A 23 -91.61 15.12 17.51
N LEU A 24 -91.75 13.90 16.99
CA LEU A 24 -90.74 12.84 17.13
C LEU A 24 -89.44 13.15 16.37
N LEU A 25 -89.50 13.93 15.28
CA LEU A 25 -88.31 14.37 14.54
C LEU A 25 -87.56 15.54 15.22
N ALA A 26 -88.19 16.26 16.15
CA ALA A 26 -87.59 17.42 16.82
C ALA A 26 -86.66 17.06 18.01
N GLY A 27 -86.51 15.77 18.36
CA GLY A 27 -85.62 15.30 19.42
C GLY A 27 -84.15 15.09 18.99
N CYS A 28 -83.82 15.25 17.71
CA CYS A 28 -82.49 14.99 17.16
C CYS A 28 -81.70 16.28 16.87
N SER A 29 -81.69 17.23 17.82
CA SER A 29 -80.79 18.39 17.79
C SER A 29 -79.87 18.40 19.00
N ASP A 30 -78.92 17.48 19.02
CA ASP A 30 -77.86 17.45 20.02
C ASP A 30 -76.78 18.48 19.65
N SER A 31 -76.99 19.73 20.06
CA SER A 31 -76.06 20.84 19.80
C SER A 31 -74.78 20.77 20.65
N ASP A 32 -74.77 19.96 21.71
CA ASP A 32 -73.67 19.87 22.67
C ASP A 32 -72.47 19.08 22.12
N ASN A 33 -72.68 18.12 21.21
CA ASN A 33 -71.57 17.40 20.59
C ASN A 33 -70.74 18.29 19.63
N LEU A 34 -71.34 19.33 19.05
CA LEU A 34 -70.63 20.24 18.14
C LEU A 34 -69.79 21.27 18.87
N SER A 35 -70.21 21.73 20.06
CA SER A 35 -69.41 22.67 20.87
C SER A 35 -68.14 21.99 21.35
N HIS A 36 -68.23 20.77 21.89
CA HIS A 36 -67.09 20.02 22.38
C HIS A 36 -66.11 19.61 21.26
N LEU A 37 -66.61 19.24 20.07
CA LEU A 37 -65.75 18.97 18.91
C LEU A 37 -65.01 20.23 18.44
N ARG A 38 -65.70 21.38 18.41
CA ARG A 38 -65.09 22.66 18.05
C ARG A 38 -64.02 23.08 19.05
N GLU A 39 -64.27 22.86 20.33
CA GLU A 39 -63.31 23.15 21.40
C GLU A 39 -62.10 22.21 21.35
N PHE A 40 -62.31 20.92 21.10
CA PHE A 40 -61.21 19.96 20.89
C PHE A 40 -60.34 20.32 19.69
N VAL A 41 -60.95 20.74 18.57
CA VAL A 41 -60.19 21.20 17.39
C VAL A 41 -59.47 22.52 17.65
N ALA A 42 -60.06 23.44 18.42
CA ALA A 42 -59.43 24.70 18.78
C ALA A 42 -58.25 24.53 19.76
N ASN A 43 -58.37 23.61 20.71
CA ASN A 43 -57.38 23.33 21.76
C ASN A 43 -56.38 22.22 21.39
N GLY A 44 -56.55 21.59 20.23
CA GLY A 44 -55.62 20.59 19.72
C GLY A 44 -54.22 21.18 19.47
N PRO A 45 -53.15 20.38 19.63
CA PRO A 45 -51.78 20.84 19.47
C PRO A 45 -51.55 21.32 18.03
N LYS A 46 -51.33 22.63 17.85
CA LYS A 46 -50.89 23.21 16.59
C LYS A 46 -49.42 22.89 16.40
N THR A 47 -49.11 21.72 15.85
CA THR A 47 -47.73 21.27 15.62
C THR A 47 -47.13 22.02 14.42
N ASN A 48 -46.82 23.31 14.59
CA ASN A 48 -45.87 24.01 13.74
C ASN A 48 -44.47 23.59 14.17
N HIS A 49 -44.08 22.37 13.83
CA HIS A 49 -42.67 22.00 13.91
C HIS A 49 -41.96 22.83 12.86
N HIS A 50 -41.14 23.79 13.32
CA HIS A 50 -40.17 24.44 12.46
C HIS A 50 -39.18 23.35 12.04
N ILE A 51 -39.43 22.74 10.89
CA ILE A 51 -38.51 21.75 10.33
C ILE A 51 -37.30 22.54 9.88
N THR A 52 -36.18 22.37 10.59
CA THR A 52 -34.91 22.94 10.12
C THR A 52 -34.66 22.37 8.73
N PRO A 53 -34.56 23.22 7.69
CA PRO A 53 -34.31 22.75 6.34
C PRO A 53 -33.00 21.98 6.33
N LEU A 54 -32.94 20.91 5.52
CA LEU A 54 -31.73 20.12 5.40
C LEU A 54 -30.54 21.03 5.07
N PRO A 55 -29.38 20.82 5.72
CA PRO A 55 -28.20 21.59 5.40
C PRO A 55 -27.89 21.42 3.92
N LYS A 56 -27.56 22.53 3.25
CA LYS A 56 -27.18 22.50 1.83
C LYS A 56 -25.90 21.67 1.71
N THR A 57 -25.89 20.73 0.76
CA THR A 57 -24.67 20.00 0.42
C THR A 57 -23.61 21.00 -0.04
N PRO A 58 -22.38 20.94 0.50
CA PRO A 58 -21.32 21.83 0.04
C PRO A 58 -21.10 21.62 -1.45
N ALA A 59 -20.92 22.73 -2.18
CA ALA A 59 -20.54 22.65 -3.58
C ALA A 59 -19.16 22.00 -3.70
N TYR A 60 -19.04 21.06 -4.64
CA TYR A 60 -17.75 20.46 -4.97
C TYR A 60 -16.79 21.55 -5.46
N GLN A 61 -15.69 21.76 -4.75
CA GLN A 61 -14.61 22.64 -5.18
C GLN A 61 -13.49 21.76 -5.74
N PRO A 62 -13.31 21.68 -7.07
CA PRO A 62 -12.18 20.96 -7.63
C PRO A 62 -10.89 21.65 -7.23
N THR A 63 -10.03 20.95 -6.50
CA THR A 63 -8.66 21.41 -6.29
C THR A 63 -7.89 21.17 -7.58
N ALA A 64 -7.28 22.21 -8.13
CA ALA A 64 -6.38 22.04 -9.26
C ALA A 64 -5.18 21.18 -8.84
N TYR A 65 -4.89 20.14 -9.61
CA TYR A 65 -3.69 19.34 -9.41
C TYR A 65 -2.46 20.22 -9.62
N SER A 66 -1.64 20.35 -8.58
CA SER A 66 -0.37 21.08 -8.64
C SER A 66 0.77 20.09 -8.40
N ASN A 67 1.66 19.96 -9.38
CA ASN A 67 2.89 19.17 -9.29
C ASN A 67 4.11 20.11 -9.29
N PRO A 68 4.41 20.78 -8.16
CA PRO A 68 5.48 21.77 -8.10
C PRO A 68 6.87 21.17 -8.35
N ALA A 69 7.03 19.86 -8.12
CA ALA A 69 8.29 19.15 -8.33
C ALA A 69 8.46 18.62 -9.77
N ASN A 70 7.46 18.80 -10.65
CA ASN A 70 7.38 18.17 -11.97
C ASN A 70 7.77 16.67 -11.94
N ARG A 71 7.41 15.99 -10.85
CA ARG A 71 7.79 14.61 -10.59
C ARG A 71 6.82 13.70 -11.33
N ASP A 72 7.33 12.69 -12.01
CA ASP A 72 6.48 11.64 -12.58
C ASP A 72 5.73 10.90 -11.43
N PRO A 73 4.39 10.96 -11.39
CA PRO A 73 3.60 10.35 -10.32
C PRO A 73 3.64 8.82 -10.31
N PHE A 74 4.07 8.19 -11.41
CA PHE A 74 4.11 6.73 -11.55
C PHE A 74 5.50 6.12 -11.32
N THR A 75 6.53 6.96 -11.18
CA THR A 75 7.86 6.46 -10.80
C THR A 75 7.89 6.06 -9.34
N SER A 76 8.36 4.85 -9.06
CA SER A 76 8.59 4.38 -7.69
C SER A 76 9.77 5.14 -7.05
N PHE A 77 9.78 5.24 -5.73
CA PHE A 77 10.90 5.87 -5.02
C PHE A 77 12.23 5.15 -5.28
N SER A 78 12.21 3.81 -5.32
CA SER A 78 13.37 2.98 -5.67
C SER A 78 13.90 3.28 -7.07
N GLU A 79 13.03 3.37 -8.06
CA GLU A 79 13.44 3.63 -9.44
C GLU A 79 14.03 5.03 -9.62
N MET A 80 13.55 6.01 -8.84
CA MET A 80 14.13 7.35 -8.82
C MET A 80 15.53 7.37 -8.21
N LEU A 81 15.76 6.64 -7.11
CA LEU A 81 17.10 6.45 -6.55
C LEU A 81 18.01 5.78 -7.58
N LEU A 82 17.51 4.74 -8.24
CA LEU A 82 18.24 4.04 -9.29
C LEU A 82 18.63 4.98 -10.45
N ARG A 83 17.69 5.77 -10.98
CA ARG A 83 17.97 6.75 -12.04
C ARG A 83 18.92 7.85 -11.60
N LYS A 84 18.80 8.31 -10.36
CA LYS A 84 19.69 9.33 -9.80
C LYS A 84 21.12 8.79 -9.69
N GLU A 85 21.29 7.57 -9.21
CA GLU A 85 22.59 6.90 -9.17
C GLU A 85 23.15 6.73 -10.60
N ALA A 86 22.33 6.22 -11.53
CA ALA A 86 22.72 6.03 -12.93
C ALA A 86 23.10 7.34 -13.65
N ALA A 87 22.41 8.44 -13.35
CA ALA A 87 22.69 9.76 -13.92
C ALA A 87 23.90 10.45 -13.26
N SER A 88 24.31 9.99 -12.07
CA SER A 88 25.44 10.52 -11.32
C SER A 88 26.73 9.72 -11.57
N GLU A 89 26.63 8.48 -12.06
CA GLU A 89 27.75 7.56 -12.20
C GLU A 89 28.33 7.53 -13.62
N ASP A 90 29.55 8.06 -13.74
CA ASP A 90 30.64 7.41 -14.48
C ASP A 90 30.51 5.88 -14.32
N THR A 91 30.68 5.09 -15.40
CA THR A 91 30.38 3.64 -15.53
C THR A 91 31.09 2.70 -14.53
N GLY A 92 31.61 3.23 -13.43
CA GLY A 92 32.35 2.56 -12.40
C GLY A 92 33.78 2.25 -12.83
N PRO A 93 34.66 1.92 -11.88
CA PRO A 93 36.00 1.47 -12.21
C PRO A 93 35.92 0.16 -13.02
N ARG A 94 36.36 0.20 -14.27
CA ARG A 94 36.43 -0.99 -15.14
C ARG A 94 37.67 -1.82 -14.78
N PRO A 95 37.59 -3.16 -14.77
CA PRO A 95 38.78 -3.99 -14.68
C PRO A 95 39.72 -3.65 -15.85
N ALA A 96 40.97 -3.34 -15.52
CA ALA A 96 42.01 -3.11 -16.51
C ALA A 96 42.40 -4.45 -17.14
N SER A 97 42.69 -4.47 -18.44
CA SER A 97 43.29 -5.65 -19.05
C SER A 97 44.64 -5.92 -18.37
N HIS A 98 44.73 -7.02 -17.64
CA HIS A 98 46.02 -7.63 -17.30
C HIS A 98 46.46 -8.54 -18.44
N GLY A 99 47.69 -9.05 -18.34
CA GLY A 99 48.30 -9.90 -19.36
C GLY A 99 47.64 -11.28 -19.49
N PRO A 100 48.42 -12.36 -19.66
CA PRO A 100 47.85 -13.70 -19.76
C PRO A 100 47.00 -14.09 -18.55
N VAL A 101 45.85 -14.72 -18.82
CA VAL A 101 44.93 -15.25 -17.79
C VAL A 101 45.66 -16.27 -16.91
N GLN A 102 45.55 -16.09 -15.60
CA GLN A 102 46.15 -16.97 -14.60
C GLN A 102 45.26 -18.20 -14.32
N PRO A 103 45.84 -19.33 -13.89
CA PRO A 103 45.09 -20.56 -13.63
C PRO A 103 43.97 -20.45 -12.59
N LEU A 104 44.01 -19.45 -11.71
CA LEU A 104 43.00 -19.26 -10.65
C LEU A 104 41.82 -18.37 -11.09
N GLU A 105 41.90 -17.72 -12.25
CA GLU A 105 40.85 -16.83 -12.76
C GLU A 105 39.66 -17.59 -13.37
N LYS A 106 39.85 -18.86 -13.73
CA LYS A 106 38.78 -19.74 -14.22
C LYS A 106 37.81 -20.21 -13.13
N TYR A 107 38.13 -19.98 -11.86
CA TYR A 107 37.33 -20.44 -10.72
C TYR A 107 36.58 -19.28 -10.09
N ALA A 108 35.36 -19.52 -9.59
CA ALA A 108 34.65 -18.51 -8.82
C ALA A 108 35.38 -18.27 -7.48
N LEU A 109 35.47 -17.03 -7.02
CA LEU A 109 36.17 -16.71 -5.76
C LEU A 109 35.60 -17.48 -4.56
N SER A 110 34.28 -17.72 -4.55
CA SER A 110 33.60 -18.51 -3.53
C SER A 110 33.96 -20.00 -3.51
N SER A 111 34.50 -20.53 -4.61
CA SER A 111 34.94 -21.92 -4.73
C SER A 111 36.41 -22.13 -4.35
N LEU A 112 37.15 -21.04 -4.13
CA LEU A 112 38.55 -21.07 -3.74
C LEU A 112 38.66 -21.05 -2.21
N SER A 113 39.56 -21.87 -1.66
CA SER A 113 39.88 -21.84 -0.23
C SER A 113 41.37 -21.64 0.00
N VAL A 114 41.71 -20.94 1.08
CA VAL A 114 43.11 -20.74 1.47
C VAL A 114 43.54 -21.94 2.31
N SER A 115 44.47 -22.73 1.79
CA SER A 115 45.04 -23.90 2.48
C SER A 115 46.23 -23.53 3.37
N GLY A 116 46.89 -22.41 3.10
CA GLY A 116 48.03 -21.96 3.89
C GLY A 116 48.72 -20.74 3.31
N ILE A 117 49.70 -20.23 4.04
CA ILE A 117 50.55 -19.12 3.62
C ILE A 117 52.00 -19.53 3.88
N MET A 118 52.85 -19.34 2.88
CA MET A 118 54.27 -19.68 2.94
C MET A 118 55.10 -18.42 2.76
N ARG A 119 56.19 -18.31 3.53
CA ARG A 119 57.21 -17.29 3.35
C ARG A 119 58.46 -17.94 2.76
N THR A 120 58.91 -17.45 1.61
CA THR A 120 60.19 -17.88 1.01
C THR A 120 61.37 -17.27 1.76
N ALA A 121 62.56 -17.85 1.63
CA ALA A 121 63.81 -17.35 2.22
C ALA A 121 64.12 -15.87 1.89
N ASN A 122 63.62 -15.35 0.77
CA ASN A 122 63.72 -13.94 0.36
C ASN A 122 62.69 -13.02 1.03
N GLY A 123 61.87 -13.53 1.95
CA GLY A 123 60.82 -12.78 2.64
C GLY A 123 59.49 -12.68 1.89
N GLN A 124 59.38 -13.19 0.66
CA GLN A 124 58.16 -13.08 -0.13
C GLN A 124 57.06 -14.02 0.38
N LEU A 125 55.85 -13.47 0.52
CA LEU A 125 54.66 -14.20 0.92
C LEU A 125 53.94 -14.82 -0.28
N TRP A 126 53.57 -16.08 -0.11
CA TRP A 126 52.81 -16.88 -1.07
C TRP A 126 51.56 -17.43 -0.38
N ALA A 127 50.40 -17.11 -0.92
CA ALA A 127 49.15 -17.76 -0.58
C ALA A 127 49.07 -19.11 -1.32
N VAL A 128 48.70 -20.15 -0.57
CA VAL A 128 48.43 -21.49 -1.08
C VAL A 128 46.91 -21.64 -1.16
N ILE A 129 46.39 -21.70 -2.38
CA ILE A 129 44.96 -21.68 -2.66
C ILE A 129 44.56 -23.04 -3.24
N ALA A 130 43.62 -23.71 -2.60
CA ALA A 130 42.96 -24.89 -3.14
C ALA A 130 41.81 -24.47 -4.05
N ALA A 131 41.77 -25.07 -5.23
CA ALA A 131 40.71 -24.93 -6.21
C ALA A 131 39.74 -26.12 -6.15
N PRO A 132 38.51 -25.98 -6.69
CA PRO A 132 37.50 -27.04 -6.65
C PRO A 132 37.90 -28.30 -7.44
N ASP A 133 38.93 -28.23 -8.29
CA ASP A 133 39.51 -29.37 -9.01
C ASP A 133 40.48 -30.19 -8.15
N SER A 134 40.50 -29.98 -6.83
CA SER A 134 41.43 -30.60 -5.87
C SER A 134 42.90 -30.32 -6.16
N LYS A 135 43.21 -29.31 -6.99
CA LYS A 135 44.57 -28.83 -7.22
C LYS A 135 44.85 -27.63 -6.34
N VAL A 136 46.13 -27.48 -6.03
CA VAL A 136 46.64 -26.40 -5.21
C VAL A 136 47.51 -25.49 -6.07
N TYR A 137 47.26 -24.20 -5.96
CA TYR A 137 47.98 -23.15 -6.68
C TYR A 137 48.66 -22.20 -5.70
N ARG A 138 49.79 -21.65 -6.11
CA ARG A 138 50.50 -20.61 -5.36
C ARG A 138 50.23 -19.27 -6.01
N ALA A 139 49.83 -18.29 -5.22
CA ALA A 139 49.59 -16.92 -5.65
C ALA A 139 50.34 -15.95 -4.71
N THR A 140 50.75 -14.79 -5.20
CA THR A 140 51.43 -13.77 -4.40
C THR A 140 50.69 -12.43 -4.52
N LEU A 141 51.21 -11.40 -3.87
CA LEU A 141 50.65 -10.06 -3.95
C LEU A 141 50.53 -9.61 -5.42
N GLY A 142 49.35 -9.18 -5.84
CA GLY A 142 49.06 -8.75 -7.20
C GLY A 142 48.71 -9.86 -8.20
N SER A 143 48.73 -11.14 -7.79
CA SER A 143 48.17 -12.23 -8.60
C SER A 143 46.65 -12.06 -8.78
N TYR A 144 46.14 -12.54 -9.90
CA TYR A 144 44.72 -12.52 -10.23
C TYR A 144 44.10 -13.91 -9.99
N ILE A 145 42.95 -13.90 -9.34
CA ILE A 145 42.18 -15.07 -8.92
C ILE A 145 40.69 -14.74 -9.03
N GLY A 146 39.84 -15.75 -9.22
CA GLY A 146 38.41 -15.49 -9.33
C GLY A 146 37.98 -15.08 -10.75
N THR A 147 36.75 -15.38 -11.13
CA THR A 147 36.15 -15.00 -12.42
C THR A 147 35.84 -13.51 -12.57
N HIS A 148 36.02 -12.71 -11.53
CA HIS A 148 35.63 -11.29 -11.46
C HIS A 148 36.85 -10.37 -11.31
N ASP A 149 37.93 -10.67 -12.02
CA ASP A 149 39.19 -9.90 -12.00
C ASP A 149 39.72 -9.66 -10.57
N GLY A 150 39.65 -10.70 -9.73
CA GLY A 150 40.01 -10.60 -8.32
C GLY A 150 41.52 -10.48 -8.14
N ARG A 151 42.02 -9.32 -7.74
CA ARG A 151 43.45 -9.10 -7.49
C ARG A 151 43.77 -9.27 -6.00
N ILE A 152 44.80 -10.03 -5.67
CA ILE A 152 45.28 -10.15 -4.30
C ILE A 152 45.93 -8.82 -3.89
N THR A 153 45.33 -8.12 -2.93
CA THR A 153 45.80 -6.83 -2.41
C THR A 153 46.49 -6.96 -1.05
N GLY A 154 46.30 -8.08 -0.36
CA GLY A 154 46.95 -8.33 0.93
C GLY A 154 47.03 -9.81 1.27
N ILE A 155 48.09 -10.18 1.99
CA ILE A 155 48.29 -11.51 2.56
C ILE A 155 48.71 -11.30 4.01
N ASP A 156 47.91 -11.77 4.97
CA ASP A 156 48.21 -11.73 6.40
C ASP A 156 48.60 -13.13 6.86
N ASP A 157 49.84 -13.30 7.31
CA ASP A 157 50.39 -14.59 7.74
C ASP A 157 50.46 -14.75 9.28
N ARG A 158 49.84 -13.84 10.05
CA ARG A 158 49.86 -13.92 11.52
C ARG A 158 49.16 -15.19 12.01
N MET A 159 49.80 -15.90 12.94
CA MET A 159 49.23 -17.08 13.60
C MET A 159 47.81 -16.79 14.11
N GLY A 160 46.84 -17.62 13.70
CA GLY A 160 45.43 -17.50 14.08
C GLY A 160 44.60 -16.47 13.29
N LYS A 161 45.21 -15.70 12.37
CA LYS A 161 44.51 -14.73 11.50
C LYS A 161 44.92 -14.84 10.02
N GLN A 162 45.38 -16.01 9.61
CA GLN A 162 45.84 -16.25 8.25
C GLN A 162 44.71 -15.97 7.25
N SER A 163 44.93 -14.97 6.40
CA SER A 163 43.91 -14.51 5.47
C SER A 163 44.53 -13.87 4.21
N VAL A 164 43.76 -13.91 3.13
CA VAL A 164 44.12 -13.32 1.84
C VAL A 164 43.04 -12.33 1.46
N THR A 165 43.42 -11.07 1.27
CA THR A 165 42.51 -10.00 0.86
C THR A 165 42.54 -9.86 -0.65
N VAL A 166 41.35 -9.84 -1.26
CA VAL A 166 41.13 -9.84 -2.70
C VAL A 166 40.20 -8.69 -3.05
N GLU A 167 40.59 -7.85 -4.00
CA GLU A 167 39.72 -6.83 -4.59
C GLU A 167 39.19 -7.35 -5.93
N GLN A 168 37.87 -7.49 -6.06
CA GLN A 168 37.20 -7.97 -7.27
C GLN A 168 36.23 -6.93 -7.86
N TYR A 169 35.90 -7.09 -9.13
CA TYR A 169 34.99 -6.21 -9.87
C TYR A 169 33.66 -6.92 -10.10
N LEU A 170 32.60 -6.49 -9.41
CA LEU A 170 31.26 -7.04 -9.59
C LEU A 170 30.39 -6.12 -10.46
N PRO A 171 29.54 -6.66 -11.35
CA PRO A 171 28.63 -5.85 -12.13
C PRO A 171 27.63 -5.12 -11.21
N ASN A 172 27.40 -3.84 -11.49
CA ASN A 172 26.38 -3.04 -10.81
C ASN A 172 25.04 -3.10 -11.60
N ALA A 173 23.96 -2.54 -11.01
CA ALA A 173 22.63 -2.53 -11.63
C ALA A 173 22.50 -1.64 -12.88
N PHE A 174 23.50 -0.82 -13.18
CA PHE A 174 23.48 0.20 -14.23
C PHE A 174 24.43 -0.11 -15.40
N GLY A 175 24.97 -1.34 -15.46
CA GLY A 175 25.87 -1.79 -16.54
C GLY A 175 27.35 -1.41 -16.34
N GLY A 176 27.69 -0.84 -15.19
CA GLY A 176 29.05 -0.59 -14.73
C GLY A 176 29.59 -1.66 -13.78
N TYR A 177 30.75 -1.39 -13.19
CA TYR A 177 31.38 -2.28 -12.20
C TYR A 177 31.58 -1.59 -10.86
N LYS A 178 31.49 -2.35 -9.77
CA LYS A 178 31.81 -1.90 -8.41
C LYS A 178 32.95 -2.74 -7.86
N LYS A 179 33.94 -2.08 -7.27
CA LYS A 179 35.00 -2.74 -6.50
C LYS A 179 34.44 -3.30 -5.21
N GLN A 180 34.73 -4.57 -4.96
CA GLN A 180 34.37 -5.25 -3.72
C GLN A 180 35.59 -5.95 -3.13
N GLN A 181 35.87 -5.66 -1.86
CA GLN A 181 36.93 -6.33 -1.12
C GLN A 181 36.35 -7.58 -0.43
N THR A 182 36.99 -8.73 -0.67
CA THR A 182 36.63 -10.01 -0.06
C THR A 182 37.86 -10.56 0.66
N VAL A 183 37.67 -11.07 1.88
CA VAL A 183 38.74 -11.69 2.67
C VAL A 183 38.52 -13.19 2.68
N LEU A 184 39.48 -13.94 2.16
CA LEU A 184 39.50 -15.39 2.25
C LEU A 184 40.28 -15.79 3.51
N HIS A 185 39.57 -16.39 4.46
CA HIS A 185 40.20 -16.95 5.65
C HIS A 185 40.76 -18.34 5.36
N MET A 186 41.86 -18.69 6.02
CA MET A 186 42.38 -20.05 5.98
C MET A 186 41.37 -21.03 6.56
N GLN A 187 41.10 -22.12 5.83
CA GLN A 187 40.21 -23.17 6.31
C GLN A 187 40.97 -23.98 7.37
N GLY A 188 40.54 -23.89 8.62
CA GLY A 188 41.10 -24.70 9.71
C GLY A 188 40.86 -26.18 9.42
N GLY A 189 41.92 -26.99 9.43
CA GLY A 189 41.81 -28.44 9.32
C GLY A 189 41.01 -28.99 10.49
N ASN A 190 39.98 -29.78 10.19
CA ASN A 190 39.26 -30.60 11.16
C ASN A 190 40.08 -31.85 11.48
#